data_AF-A0A948Z1T2-F1
#
_entry.id   AF-A0A948Z1T2-F1
#
_cell.length_a   1.000
_cell.length_b   1.000
_cell.length_c   1.000
_cell.angle_alpha   90.00
_cell.angle_beta   90.00
_cell.angle_gamma   90.00
#
_symmetry.space_group_name_H-M   'P 1'
#
loop_
_entity.id
_entity.type
_entity.pdbx_description
1 polymer ?
#
loop_
_entity_poly.entity_id
_entity_poly.type
_entity_poly.pdbx_seq_one_letter_code
_entity_poly.pdbx_strand_id
1 'polypeptide(L)'
;MKVLISDNLGEAGIKMFQEEGFEVDVNMGLSPDELKGIIGNYDALIIRSATKVTEDLLESASCLKVIGRAGIGLDNVDIPAASKRGIVVMNTPGGNVITTAEHTIALILSLTRNIPLGTSSLKDGRWEKKNLQGKELYNKVLGVIGFGKVGSIVADRARGLKMQVIVYDPFVTPECIEKAGFEHVSLDELYKKADYITVHVPKLKETTGMLNKEAFDKMKDGVMIINCARGGIVKEEDLYEAMKSGKVAGAALDVFEVEPPGKSSLLGMDRLVCTPHLGASTKEAQTNVAVAVASQIIDYLKNGTIINAVNIPSVTGELMTKLGPFLALAERIGCLMAQLSSWPLKEVVIDYTGDFMGLDLSPVSRAVIKGLLTPVVKDDVNFVNAIILAKERGIRVTETTHSESKDYLNLITVSTISPEATNTVAGTLFGKKEPRVVKIDNFRVEMVPQGHLVLINN
;
A
#
# COMPACT_ATOMS: atom_id res chain seq x y z
N MET A 1 2.84 -22.13 14.51
CA MET A 1 2.34 -21.37 13.34
C MET A 1 3.27 -21.64 12.18
N LYS A 2 2.71 -21.86 10.99
CA LYS A 2 3.46 -22.21 9.76
C LYS A 2 3.56 -20.99 8.83
N VAL A 3 4.74 -20.78 8.27
CA VAL A 3 5.05 -19.64 7.40
C VAL A 3 5.55 -20.16 6.07
N LEU A 4 4.83 -19.86 4.98
CA LEU A 4 5.24 -20.20 3.62
C LEU A 4 5.96 -19.02 2.98
N ILE A 5 7.17 -19.26 2.47
CA ILE A 5 7.93 -18.34 1.64
C ILE A 5 7.91 -18.89 0.21
N SER A 6 7.11 -18.26 -0.65
CA SER A 6 6.83 -18.75 -2.03
C SER A 6 7.68 -18.07 -3.10
N ASP A 7 8.33 -16.95 -2.75
CA ASP A 7 9.27 -16.23 -3.60
C ASP A 7 10.62 -16.08 -2.88
N ASN A 8 11.68 -15.73 -3.63
CA ASN A 8 13.02 -15.55 -3.07
C ASN A 8 13.09 -14.45 -2.00
N LEU A 9 13.20 -14.85 -0.73
CA LEU A 9 13.41 -13.98 0.43
C LEU A 9 14.87 -14.08 0.91
N GLY A 10 15.48 -12.94 1.26
CA GLY A 10 16.84 -12.94 1.80
C GLY A 10 16.97 -13.76 3.09
N GLU A 11 18.11 -14.44 3.26
CA GLU A 11 18.39 -15.35 4.39
C GLU A 11 18.13 -14.73 5.77
N ALA A 12 18.40 -13.44 5.93
CA ALA A 12 18.16 -12.73 7.18
C ALA A 12 16.69 -12.81 7.62
N GLY A 13 15.73 -12.65 6.69
CA GLY A 13 14.32 -12.76 7.00
C GLY A 13 13.90 -14.19 7.37
N ILE A 14 14.47 -15.20 6.69
CA ILE A 14 14.21 -16.61 6.99
C ILE A 14 14.67 -16.96 8.41
N LYS A 15 15.89 -16.53 8.79
CA LYS A 15 16.45 -16.76 10.12
C LYS A 15 15.61 -16.13 11.22
N MET A 16 15.14 -14.90 11.02
CA MET A 16 14.27 -14.23 12.00
C MET A 16 13.02 -15.04 12.34
N PHE A 17 12.36 -15.64 11.34
CA PHE A 17 11.20 -16.50 11.60
C PHE A 17 11.59 -17.76 12.39
N GLN A 18 12.71 -18.40 12.04
CA GLN A 18 13.18 -19.62 12.71
C GLN A 18 13.56 -19.35 14.18
N GLU A 19 14.29 -18.25 14.44
CA GLU A 19 14.70 -17.82 15.78
C GLU A 19 13.49 -17.53 16.69
N GLU A 20 12.40 -17.06 16.10
CA GLU A 20 11.15 -16.80 16.82
C GLU A 20 10.25 -18.04 16.97
N GLY A 21 10.71 -19.21 16.50
CA GLY A 21 10.04 -20.51 16.68
C GLY A 21 8.95 -20.82 15.66
N PHE A 22 8.92 -20.15 14.51
CA PHE A 22 8.00 -20.47 13.42
C PHE A 22 8.49 -21.69 12.61
N GLU A 23 7.55 -22.49 12.13
CA GLU A 23 7.83 -23.53 11.13
C GLU A 23 7.85 -22.86 9.75
N VAL A 24 9.03 -22.76 9.14
CA VAL A 24 9.25 -22.00 7.90
C VAL A 24 9.49 -22.95 6.74
N ASP A 25 8.58 -22.92 5.76
CA ASP A 25 8.70 -23.64 4.51
C ASP A 25 9.11 -22.67 3.41
N VAL A 26 10.29 -22.87 2.83
CA VAL A 26 10.77 -22.13 1.66
C VAL A 26 10.54 -23.00 0.43
N ASN A 27 9.49 -22.69 -0.33
CA ASN A 27 9.12 -23.45 -1.52
C ASN A 27 8.86 -22.48 -2.68
N MET A 28 9.92 -22.23 -3.45
CA MET A 28 9.92 -21.26 -4.53
C MET A 28 9.51 -21.90 -5.86
N GLY A 29 8.79 -21.15 -6.68
CA GLY A 29 8.47 -21.56 -8.05
C GLY A 29 7.32 -22.57 -8.17
N LEU A 30 6.52 -22.71 -7.12
CA LEU A 30 5.26 -23.45 -7.16
C LEU A 30 4.36 -22.90 -8.27
N SER A 31 3.76 -23.80 -9.05
CA SER A 31 2.66 -23.44 -9.93
C SER A 31 1.45 -22.96 -9.11
N PRO A 32 0.53 -22.18 -9.72
CA PRO A 32 -0.68 -21.73 -9.02
C PRO A 32 -1.47 -22.89 -8.38
N ASP A 33 -1.58 -24.03 -9.07
CA ASP A 33 -2.32 -25.20 -8.58
C ASP A 33 -1.62 -25.90 -7.41
N GLU A 34 -0.29 -26.03 -7.46
CA GLU A 34 0.47 -26.59 -6.34
C GLU A 34 0.41 -25.71 -5.11
N LEU A 35 0.55 -24.38 -5.29
CA LEU A 35 0.43 -23.41 -4.20
C LEU A 35 -0.96 -23.48 -3.57
N LYS A 36 -2.01 -23.56 -4.40
CA LYS A 36 -3.40 -23.74 -3.94
C LYS A 36 -3.60 -25.02 -3.15
N GLY A 37 -2.94 -26.12 -3.55
CA GLY A 37 -3.02 -27.40 -2.85
C GLY A 37 -2.44 -27.39 -1.43
N ILE A 38 -1.50 -26.48 -1.13
CA ILE A 38 -0.81 -26.46 0.17
C ILE A 38 -1.18 -25.25 1.05
N ILE A 39 -1.68 -24.15 0.47
CA ILE A 39 -1.82 -22.86 1.16
C ILE A 39 -2.71 -22.92 2.40
N GLY A 40 -3.70 -23.83 2.44
CA GLY A 40 -4.60 -24.03 3.58
C GLY A 40 -3.91 -24.43 4.88
N ASN A 41 -2.66 -24.90 4.83
CA ASN A 41 -1.89 -25.33 5.99
C ASN A 41 -1.06 -24.21 6.64
N TYR A 42 -1.05 -22.99 6.08
CA TYR A 42 -0.15 -21.92 6.50
C TYR A 42 -0.88 -20.76 7.19
N ASP A 43 -0.28 -20.21 8.24
CA ASP A 43 -0.75 -19.02 8.94
C ASP A 43 -0.31 -17.73 8.24
N ALA A 44 0.83 -17.78 7.53
CA ALA A 44 1.37 -16.64 6.79
C ALA A 44 1.96 -17.03 5.44
N LEU A 45 1.83 -16.12 4.48
CA LEU A 45 2.39 -16.22 3.15
C LEU A 45 3.29 -15.02 2.87
N ILE A 46 4.56 -15.28 2.54
CA ILE A 46 5.51 -14.28 2.09
C ILE A 46 5.70 -14.44 0.59
N ILE A 47 5.53 -13.33 -0.12
CA ILE A 47 5.67 -13.22 -1.57
C ILE A 47 6.55 -12.04 -1.94
N ARG A 48 6.94 -11.98 -3.22
CA ARG A 48 7.51 -10.82 -3.89
C ARG A 48 6.67 -10.47 -5.10
N SER A 49 7.21 -10.64 -6.31
CA SER A 49 6.57 -10.27 -7.57
C SER A 49 6.18 -11.47 -8.42
N ALA A 50 6.69 -12.68 -8.12
CA ALA A 50 6.47 -13.84 -8.97
C ALA A 50 5.14 -14.53 -8.60
N THR A 51 4.94 -14.81 -7.32
CA THR A 51 3.68 -15.41 -6.84
C THR A 51 2.52 -14.43 -6.97
N LYS A 52 1.43 -14.86 -7.62
CA LYS A 52 0.18 -14.10 -7.71
C LYS A 52 -0.82 -14.64 -6.69
N VAL A 53 -1.26 -13.77 -5.79
CA VAL A 53 -2.29 -14.09 -4.81
C VAL A 53 -3.64 -13.64 -5.35
N THR A 54 -4.32 -14.55 -6.04
CA THR A 54 -5.66 -14.34 -6.62
C THR A 54 -6.76 -14.69 -5.64
N GLU A 55 -8.00 -14.26 -5.91
CA GLU A 55 -9.18 -14.73 -5.16
C GLU A 55 -9.24 -16.26 -5.08
N ASP A 56 -9.04 -16.96 -6.21
CA ASP A 56 -9.04 -18.44 -6.29
C ASP A 56 -8.01 -19.11 -5.37
N LEU A 57 -6.82 -18.53 -5.23
CA LEU A 57 -5.82 -19.01 -4.26
C LEU A 57 -6.31 -18.82 -2.82
N LEU A 58 -6.83 -17.63 -2.52
CA LEU A 58 -7.32 -17.28 -1.20
C LEU A 58 -8.52 -18.13 -0.78
N GLU A 59 -9.25 -18.72 -1.74
CA GLU A 59 -10.32 -19.67 -1.43
C GLU A 59 -9.86 -20.94 -0.74
N SER A 60 -8.64 -21.38 -1.06
CA SER A 60 -8.04 -22.58 -0.47
C SER A 60 -7.24 -22.28 0.80
N ALA A 61 -7.13 -21.00 1.19
CA ALA A 61 -6.30 -20.53 2.29
C ALA A 61 -7.05 -20.52 3.64
N SER A 62 -7.46 -21.69 4.13
CA SER A 62 -8.30 -21.85 5.33
C SER A 62 -7.69 -21.34 6.64
N CYS A 63 -6.37 -21.35 6.77
CA CYS A 63 -5.67 -20.94 8.01
C CYS A 63 -4.94 -19.60 7.87
N LEU A 64 -4.92 -19.00 6.68
CA LEU A 64 -4.07 -17.87 6.38
C LEU A 64 -4.54 -16.62 7.11
N LYS A 65 -3.64 -15.98 7.86
CA LYS A 65 -3.93 -14.77 8.65
C LYS A 65 -3.29 -13.52 8.06
N VAL A 66 -2.12 -13.67 7.43
CA VAL A 66 -1.35 -12.54 6.89
C VAL A 66 -0.61 -12.89 5.61
N ILE A 67 -0.55 -11.91 4.72
CA ILE A 67 0.27 -11.91 3.51
C ILE A 67 1.25 -10.75 3.63
N GLY A 68 2.54 -11.07 3.65
CA GLY A 68 3.60 -10.07 3.62
C GLY A 68 4.26 -10.04 2.26
N ARG A 69 4.23 -8.88 1.62
CA ARG A 69 4.92 -8.67 0.35
C ARG A 69 6.26 -7.97 0.59
N ALA A 70 7.35 -8.67 0.30
CA ALA A 70 8.71 -8.12 0.34
C ALA A 70 8.96 -7.19 -0.87
N GLY A 71 8.37 -6.00 -0.80
CA GLY A 71 8.38 -4.97 -1.84
C GLY A 71 7.33 -3.90 -1.57
N ILE A 72 7.22 -2.90 -2.47
CA ILE A 72 6.29 -1.76 -2.29
C ILE A 72 4.93 -1.98 -2.97
N GLY A 73 4.93 -2.22 -4.28
CA GLY A 73 3.69 -2.49 -5.04
C GLY A 73 2.89 -3.67 -4.48
N LEU A 74 1.64 -3.82 -4.87
CA LEU A 74 0.81 -4.97 -4.48
C LEU A 74 -0.03 -5.45 -5.67
N ASP A 75 0.48 -5.22 -6.87
CA ASP A 75 -0.20 -5.51 -8.14
C ASP A 75 -0.48 -7.02 -8.32
N ASN A 76 0.23 -7.87 -7.57
CA ASN A 76 0.11 -9.31 -7.55
C ASN A 76 -0.69 -9.86 -6.35
N VAL A 77 -1.45 -9.02 -5.64
CA VAL A 77 -2.32 -9.43 -4.51
C VAL A 77 -3.73 -8.89 -4.71
N ASP A 78 -4.72 -9.78 -4.68
CA ASP A 78 -6.13 -9.40 -4.62
C ASP A 78 -6.50 -8.93 -3.21
N ILE A 79 -6.28 -7.64 -2.97
CA ILE A 79 -6.54 -7.01 -1.68
C ILE A 79 -8.03 -7.09 -1.29
N PRO A 80 -9.00 -6.82 -2.19
CA PRO A 80 -10.42 -7.02 -1.87
C PRO A 80 -10.77 -8.44 -1.41
N ALA A 81 -10.31 -9.47 -2.14
CA ALA A 81 -10.56 -10.86 -1.78
C ALA A 81 -9.90 -11.26 -0.45
N ALA A 82 -8.65 -10.82 -0.23
CA ALA A 82 -7.95 -11.02 1.04
C ALA A 82 -8.72 -10.35 2.18
N SER A 83 -9.19 -9.12 1.95
CA SER A 83 -9.94 -8.35 2.94
C SER A 83 -11.27 -9.00 3.29
N LYS A 84 -12.01 -9.56 2.33
CA LYS A 84 -13.25 -10.30 2.59
C LYS A 84 -13.02 -11.50 3.51
N ARG A 85 -11.90 -12.19 3.35
CA ARG A 85 -11.48 -13.34 4.16
C ARG A 85 -10.80 -12.97 5.47
N GLY A 86 -10.68 -11.68 5.79
CA GLY A 86 -10.05 -11.23 7.03
C GLY A 86 -8.53 -11.35 7.04
N ILE A 87 -7.90 -11.56 5.88
CA ILE A 87 -6.46 -11.76 5.76
C ILE A 87 -5.77 -10.39 5.70
N VAL A 88 -4.82 -10.15 6.60
CA VAL A 88 -4.06 -8.88 6.62
C VAL A 88 -3.05 -8.87 5.47
N VAL A 89 -3.00 -7.78 4.71
CA VAL A 89 -2.00 -7.61 3.64
C VAL A 89 -1.04 -6.50 4.04
N MET A 90 0.24 -6.83 4.15
CA MET A 90 1.33 -5.91 4.51
C MET A 90 2.37 -5.80 3.40
N ASN A 91 2.99 -4.63 3.26
CA ASN A 91 4.12 -4.42 2.36
C ASN A 91 5.33 -3.82 3.09
N THR A 92 6.43 -3.58 2.39
CA THR A 92 7.66 -3.03 3.00
C THR A 92 8.04 -1.68 2.37
N PRO A 93 7.32 -0.59 2.67
CA PRO A 93 7.51 0.72 2.05
C PRO A 93 8.78 1.40 2.58
N GLY A 94 9.89 1.26 1.85
CA GLY A 94 11.15 1.93 2.21
C GLY A 94 12.40 1.14 1.83
N GLY A 95 12.32 -0.20 1.82
CA GLY A 95 13.49 -1.07 1.68
C GLY A 95 14.25 -0.94 0.35
N ASN A 96 13.59 -0.44 -0.70
CA ASN A 96 14.15 -0.28 -2.05
C ASN A 96 14.18 1.18 -2.54
N VAL A 97 13.94 2.17 -1.68
CA VAL A 97 13.84 3.57 -2.09
C VAL A 97 15.15 4.08 -2.69
N ILE A 98 16.26 3.83 -1.98
CA ILE A 98 17.61 4.26 -2.36
C ILE A 98 18.05 3.61 -3.68
N THR A 99 17.82 2.30 -3.79
CA THR A 99 18.25 1.48 -4.94
C THR A 99 17.45 1.82 -6.19
N THR A 100 16.14 2.09 -6.05
CA THR A 100 15.30 2.50 -7.19
C THR A 100 15.72 3.87 -7.73
N ALA A 101 16.05 4.80 -6.83
CA ALA A 101 16.57 6.11 -7.21
C ALA A 101 17.96 6.01 -7.87
N GLU A 102 18.84 5.12 -7.38
CA GLU A 102 20.14 4.83 -8.02
C GLU A 102 19.96 4.26 -9.42
N HIS A 103 19.06 3.29 -9.58
CA HIS A 103 18.75 2.68 -10.86
C HIS A 103 18.19 3.70 -11.86
N THR A 104 17.34 4.62 -11.40
CA THR A 104 16.84 5.73 -12.23
C THR A 104 17.99 6.59 -12.76
N ILE A 105 18.92 7.00 -11.90
CA ILE A 105 20.10 7.79 -12.31
C ILE A 105 21.02 6.99 -13.24
N ALA A 106 21.20 5.69 -12.98
CA ALA A 106 21.97 4.80 -13.83
C ALA A 106 21.35 4.68 -15.24
N LEU A 107 20.02 4.58 -15.33
CA LEU A 107 19.30 4.53 -16.59
C LEU A 107 19.35 5.87 -17.34
N ILE A 108 19.26 7.01 -16.64
CA ILE A 108 19.47 8.34 -17.23
C ILE A 108 20.86 8.39 -17.89
N LEU A 109 21.92 8.06 -17.14
CA LEU A 109 23.30 8.08 -17.66
C LEU A 109 23.50 7.09 -18.82
N SER A 110 22.93 5.89 -18.72
CA SER A 110 23.03 4.85 -19.74
C SER A 110 22.37 5.27 -21.06
N LEU A 111 21.17 5.85 -20.97
CA LEU A 111 20.43 6.40 -22.10
C LEU A 111 21.18 7.57 -22.74
N THR A 112 21.65 8.52 -21.92
CA THR A 112 22.36 9.71 -22.38
C THR A 112 23.64 9.38 -23.15
N ARG A 113 24.31 8.28 -22.82
CA ARG A 113 25.63 7.90 -23.36
C ARG A 113 25.63 6.67 -24.26
N ASN A 114 24.46 6.15 -24.61
CA ASN A 114 24.29 4.97 -25.47
C ASN A 114 25.06 3.73 -24.94
N ILE A 115 25.15 3.56 -23.62
CA ILE A 115 26.02 2.53 -23.00
C ILE A 115 25.68 1.10 -23.45
N PRO A 116 24.39 0.67 -23.46
CA PRO A 116 24.05 -0.70 -23.85
C PRO A 116 24.40 -1.00 -25.31
N LEU A 117 24.07 -0.08 -26.23
CA LEU A 117 24.37 -0.21 -27.64
C LEU A 117 25.88 -0.20 -27.91
N GLY A 118 26.63 0.67 -27.23
CA GLY A 118 28.09 0.68 -27.30
C GLY A 118 28.70 -0.63 -26.84
N THR A 119 28.21 -1.18 -25.73
CA THR A 119 28.65 -2.48 -25.20
C THR A 119 28.34 -3.61 -26.18
N SER A 120 27.13 -3.63 -26.72
CA SER A 120 26.70 -4.64 -27.69
C SER A 120 27.55 -4.60 -28.97
N SER A 121 27.77 -3.40 -29.53
CA SER A 121 28.56 -3.24 -30.75
C SER A 121 30.00 -3.76 -30.60
N LEU A 122 30.65 -3.50 -29.46
CA LEU A 122 32.00 -4.00 -29.19
C LEU A 122 32.05 -5.52 -29.00
N LYS A 123 31.05 -6.12 -28.34
CA LYS A 123 30.94 -7.59 -28.23
C LYS A 123 30.75 -8.26 -29.59
N ASP A 124 30.09 -7.57 -30.52
CA ASP A 124 29.95 -7.99 -31.91
C ASP A 124 31.17 -7.66 -32.78
N GLY A 125 32.25 -7.11 -32.20
CA GLY A 125 33.47 -6.73 -32.92
C GLY A 125 33.35 -5.44 -33.77
N ARG A 126 32.29 -4.66 -33.62
CA ARG A 126 32.08 -3.38 -34.32
C ARG A 126 32.59 -2.19 -33.51
N TRP A 127 33.27 -1.25 -34.19
CA TRP A 127 33.75 0.00 -33.58
C TRP A 127 32.89 1.20 -34.00
N GLU A 128 31.78 1.42 -33.28
CA GLU A 128 30.72 2.36 -33.66
C GLU A 128 30.91 3.79 -33.13
N LYS A 129 32.14 4.22 -32.80
CA LYS A 129 32.43 5.51 -32.13
C LYS A 129 31.75 6.72 -32.78
N LYS A 130 31.66 6.75 -34.11
CA LYS A 130 31.06 7.87 -34.87
C LYS A 130 29.53 7.90 -34.76
N ASN A 131 28.88 6.77 -34.55
CA ASN A 131 27.42 6.61 -34.54
C ASN A 131 26.82 6.72 -33.12
N LEU A 132 27.66 6.69 -32.08
CA LEU A 132 27.24 6.68 -30.66
C LEU A 132 27.45 8.01 -29.95
N GLN A 133 27.21 9.14 -30.63
CA GLN A 133 27.28 10.45 -30.00
C GLN A 133 26.23 10.57 -28.87
N GLY A 134 26.71 10.80 -27.64
CA GLY A 134 25.86 11.02 -26.47
C GLY A 134 25.50 12.50 -26.28
N LYS A 135 24.77 12.78 -25.20
CA LYS A 135 24.52 14.16 -24.73
C LYS A 135 25.26 14.42 -23.42
N GLU A 136 25.37 15.69 -23.05
CA GLU A 136 25.82 16.13 -21.72
C GLU A 136 24.60 16.44 -20.84
N LEU A 137 24.65 16.06 -19.55
CA LEU A 137 23.60 16.34 -18.57
C LEU A 137 23.75 17.72 -17.90
N TYR A 138 24.96 18.27 -17.87
CA TYR A 138 25.24 19.55 -17.24
C TYR A 138 24.30 20.65 -17.76
N ASN A 139 23.69 21.38 -16.83
CA ASN A 139 22.70 22.43 -17.09
C ASN A 139 21.47 22.02 -17.91
N LYS A 140 21.23 20.72 -18.15
CA LYS A 140 19.96 20.24 -18.73
C LYS A 140 18.86 20.23 -17.68
N VAL A 141 17.62 20.40 -18.13
CA VAL A 141 16.45 20.40 -17.25
C VAL A 141 15.93 18.98 -17.07
N LEU A 142 15.90 18.49 -15.83
CA LEU A 142 15.20 17.27 -15.44
C LEU A 142 13.85 17.63 -14.82
N GLY A 143 12.78 17.21 -15.47
CA GLY A 143 11.42 17.20 -14.91
C GLY A 143 11.19 15.94 -14.10
N VAL A 144 10.89 16.09 -12.81
CA VAL A 144 10.54 14.98 -11.91
C VAL A 144 9.03 15.02 -11.65
N ILE A 145 8.32 14.01 -12.12
CA ILE A 145 6.88 13.83 -11.89
C ILE A 145 6.70 12.89 -10.69
N GLY A 146 6.23 13.42 -9.58
CA GLY A 146 6.12 12.73 -8.29
C GLY A 146 7.33 12.99 -7.38
N PHE A 147 7.11 13.71 -6.27
CA PHE A 147 8.10 14.09 -5.27
C PHE A 147 7.99 13.27 -3.99
N GLY A 148 7.68 11.98 -4.13
CA GLY A 148 7.67 11.02 -3.03
C GLY A 148 9.07 10.62 -2.57
N LYS A 149 9.15 9.50 -1.83
CA LYS A 149 10.41 8.97 -1.27
C LYS A 149 11.51 8.75 -2.33
N VAL A 150 11.16 8.21 -3.50
CA VAL A 150 12.12 7.94 -4.59
C VAL A 150 12.42 9.22 -5.38
N GLY A 151 11.38 9.95 -5.78
CA GLY A 151 11.51 11.14 -6.62
C GLY A 151 12.37 12.24 -6.00
N SER A 152 12.25 12.46 -4.68
CA SER A 152 13.08 13.43 -3.97
C SER A 152 14.58 13.07 -3.96
N ILE A 153 14.92 11.79 -3.87
CA ILE A 153 16.31 11.32 -3.93
C ILE A 153 16.85 11.40 -5.36
N VAL A 154 16.01 11.11 -6.37
CA VAL A 154 16.38 11.30 -7.78
C VAL A 154 16.66 12.77 -8.06
N ALA A 155 15.80 13.68 -7.59
CA ALA A 155 15.97 15.12 -7.71
C ALA A 155 17.29 15.59 -7.08
N ASP A 156 17.60 15.13 -5.86
CA ASP A 156 18.85 15.45 -5.18
C ASP A 156 20.10 14.96 -5.95
N ARG A 157 20.08 13.71 -6.40
CA ARG A 157 21.19 13.12 -7.17
C ARG A 157 21.39 13.81 -8.51
N ALA A 158 20.31 14.17 -9.20
CA ALA A 158 20.37 14.93 -10.45
C ALA A 158 20.94 16.35 -10.25
N ARG A 159 20.59 17.01 -9.14
CA ARG A 159 21.24 18.26 -8.73
C ARG A 159 22.73 18.07 -8.45
N GLY A 160 23.13 16.93 -7.87
CA GLY A 160 24.54 16.53 -7.72
C GLY A 160 25.28 16.45 -9.06
N LEU A 161 24.61 15.96 -10.10
CA LEU A 161 25.07 15.95 -11.50
C LEU A 161 24.97 17.31 -12.20
N LYS A 162 24.59 18.37 -11.47
CA LYS A 162 24.43 19.75 -11.96
C LYS A 162 23.37 19.89 -13.06
N MET A 163 22.32 19.09 -13.00
CA MET A 163 21.08 19.33 -13.75
C MET A 163 20.25 20.41 -13.07
N GLN A 164 19.41 21.12 -13.85
CA GLN A 164 18.36 21.97 -13.33
C GLN A 164 17.13 21.11 -13.07
N VAL A 165 16.67 21.00 -11.83
CA VAL A 165 15.58 20.08 -11.47
C VAL A 165 14.31 20.88 -11.19
N ILE A 166 13.26 20.57 -11.96
CA ILE A 166 11.90 21.07 -11.77
C ILE A 166 10.98 19.92 -11.40
N VAL A 167 9.99 20.17 -10.54
CA VAL A 167 9.20 19.13 -9.90
C VAL A 167 7.71 19.43 -10.05
N TYR A 168 6.94 18.39 -10.37
CA TYR A 168 5.48 18.42 -10.28
C TYR A 168 5.00 17.29 -9.37
N ASP A 169 4.22 17.62 -8.35
CA ASP A 169 3.47 16.67 -7.52
C ASP A 169 2.21 17.35 -6.97
N PRO A 170 0.99 16.89 -7.32
CA PRO A 170 -0.24 17.52 -6.84
C PRO A 170 -0.55 17.22 -5.36
N PHE A 171 0.19 16.31 -4.72
CA PHE A 171 -0.02 15.88 -3.34
C PHE A 171 1.06 16.41 -2.38
N VAL A 172 2.07 17.11 -2.89
CA VAL A 172 3.10 17.77 -2.08
C VAL A 172 2.99 19.28 -2.28
N THR A 173 2.96 20.04 -1.19
CA THR A 173 2.80 21.49 -1.31
C THR A 173 4.05 22.13 -1.96
N PRO A 174 3.89 23.21 -2.74
CA PRO A 174 5.01 23.90 -3.36
C PRO A 174 6.09 24.31 -2.35
N GLU A 175 5.70 24.75 -1.16
CA GLU A 175 6.63 25.18 -0.11
C GLU A 175 7.52 24.03 0.37
N CYS A 176 7.03 22.79 0.39
CA CYS A 176 7.83 21.62 0.75
C CYS A 176 8.90 21.33 -0.31
N ILE A 177 8.55 21.48 -1.59
CA ILE A 177 9.48 21.27 -2.73
C ILE A 177 10.54 22.38 -2.76
N GLU A 178 10.12 23.63 -2.59
CA GLU A 178 11.00 24.80 -2.56
C GLU A 178 11.98 24.77 -1.38
N LYS A 179 11.51 24.35 -0.19
CA LYS A 179 12.38 24.12 0.98
C LYS A 179 13.44 23.05 0.74
N ALA A 180 13.17 22.06 -0.10
CA ALA A 180 14.16 21.05 -0.52
C ALA A 180 15.15 21.60 -1.58
N GLY A 181 14.93 22.82 -2.07
CA GLY A 181 15.78 23.52 -3.01
C GLY A 181 15.48 23.18 -4.48
N PHE A 182 14.23 22.87 -4.79
CA PHE A 182 13.75 22.58 -6.15
C PHE A 182 12.62 23.53 -6.57
N GLU A 183 12.48 23.78 -7.87
CA GLU A 183 11.40 24.60 -8.42
C GLU A 183 10.13 23.74 -8.58
N HIS A 184 9.05 24.11 -7.90
CA HIS A 184 7.73 23.55 -8.20
C HIS A 184 7.17 24.18 -9.48
N VAL A 185 6.64 23.36 -10.38
CA VAL A 185 6.00 23.79 -11.63
C VAL A 185 4.71 23.03 -11.86
N SER A 186 3.82 23.57 -12.69
CA SER A 186 2.68 22.80 -13.21
C SER A 186 3.15 21.68 -14.15
N LEU A 187 2.33 20.65 -14.34
CA LEU A 187 2.66 19.54 -15.25
C LEU A 187 2.87 20.01 -16.70
N ASP A 188 2.09 20.99 -17.15
CA ASP A 188 2.21 21.57 -18.49
C ASP A 188 3.53 22.35 -18.67
N GLU A 189 3.95 23.12 -17.66
CA GLU A 189 5.24 23.78 -17.66
C GLU A 189 6.41 22.78 -17.62
N LEU A 190 6.27 21.69 -16.86
CA LEU A 190 7.26 20.62 -16.80
C LEU A 190 7.50 20.04 -18.20
N TYR A 191 6.43 19.68 -18.92
CA TYR A 191 6.54 19.17 -20.30
C TYR A 191 7.26 20.15 -21.23
N LYS A 192 6.93 21.44 -21.15
CA LYS A 192 7.50 22.48 -22.02
C LYS A 192 8.97 22.80 -21.72
N LYS A 193 9.43 22.62 -20.48
CA LYS A 193 10.79 23.01 -20.05
C LYS A 193 11.79 21.84 -20.09
N ALA A 194 11.35 20.63 -19.73
CA ALA A 194 12.22 19.50 -19.43
C ALA A 194 12.95 18.93 -20.68
N ASP A 195 14.26 18.69 -20.56
CA ASP A 195 15.05 17.90 -21.51
C ASP A 195 14.94 16.40 -21.22
N TYR A 196 14.79 16.06 -19.94
CA TYR A 196 14.61 14.70 -19.41
C TYR A 196 13.39 14.70 -18.51
N ILE A 197 12.54 13.67 -18.61
CA ILE A 197 11.40 13.50 -17.71
C ILE A 197 11.49 12.12 -17.06
N THR A 198 11.41 12.10 -15.73
CA THR A 198 11.35 10.85 -14.94
C THR A 198 10.07 10.83 -14.11
N VAL A 199 9.41 9.66 -14.09
CA VAL A 199 8.17 9.45 -13.34
C VAL A 199 8.41 8.62 -12.09
N HIS A 200 7.83 9.05 -10.96
CA HIS A 200 7.92 8.42 -9.63
C HIS A 200 6.57 8.41 -8.91
N VAL A 201 5.50 8.18 -9.67
CA VAL A 201 4.12 8.12 -9.16
C VAL A 201 3.65 6.67 -8.99
N PRO A 202 2.70 6.40 -8.07
CA PRO A 202 2.03 5.09 -8.03
C PRO A 202 1.19 4.88 -9.29
N LYS A 203 0.81 3.62 -9.58
CA LYS A 203 -0.17 3.29 -10.62
C LYS A 203 -1.58 3.45 -10.06
N LEU A 204 -2.26 4.48 -10.54
CA LEU A 204 -3.64 4.84 -10.20
C LEU A 204 -4.42 5.05 -11.49
N LYS A 205 -5.74 5.23 -11.40
CA LYS A 205 -6.57 5.54 -12.57
C LYS A 205 -6.12 6.83 -13.25
N GLU A 206 -5.71 7.82 -12.45
CA GLU A 206 -5.28 9.14 -12.88
C GLU A 206 -3.86 9.15 -13.45
N THR A 207 -3.01 8.18 -13.07
CA THR A 207 -1.62 8.11 -13.53
C THR A 207 -1.37 7.07 -14.61
N THR A 208 -2.34 6.18 -14.85
CA THR A 208 -2.28 5.21 -15.95
C THR A 208 -2.42 5.94 -17.28
N GLY A 209 -1.43 5.76 -18.17
CA GLY A 209 -1.36 6.46 -19.45
C GLY A 209 -1.13 7.96 -19.32
N MET A 210 -0.59 8.43 -18.19
CA MET A 210 -0.28 9.86 -17.98
C MET A 210 0.66 10.41 -19.04
N LEU A 211 1.67 9.63 -19.44
CA LEU A 211 2.50 9.95 -20.61
C LEU A 211 1.95 9.22 -21.83
N ASN A 212 0.96 9.85 -22.46
CA ASN A 212 0.33 9.45 -23.71
C ASN A 212 0.71 10.39 -24.85
N LYS A 213 0.11 10.18 -26.04
CA LYS A 213 0.33 11.02 -27.22
C LYS A 213 0.18 12.51 -26.94
N GLU A 214 -0.91 12.93 -26.28
CA GLU A 214 -1.17 14.34 -26.00
C GLU A 214 -0.14 14.95 -25.03
N ALA A 215 0.39 14.14 -24.09
CA ALA A 215 1.48 14.56 -23.23
C ALA A 215 2.78 14.73 -24.03
N PHE A 216 3.13 13.74 -24.87
CA PHE A 216 4.34 13.81 -25.70
C PHE A 216 4.33 15.01 -26.65
N ASP A 217 3.18 15.32 -27.26
CA ASP A 217 3.05 16.47 -28.18
C ASP A 217 3.40 17.81 -27.51
N LYS A 218 3.16 17.95 -26.21
CA LYS A 218 3.47 19.15 -25.41
C LYS A 218 4.94 19.26 -24.99
N MET A 219 5.69 18.16 -25.08
CA MET A 219 7.08 18.13 -24.65
C MET A 219 8.02 18.81 -25.65
N LYS A 220 9.25 19.07 -25.23
CA LYS A 220 10.31 19.50 -26.15
C LYS A 220 10.64 18.41 -27.17
N ASP A 221 10.96 18.84 -28.39
CA ASP A 221 11.47 17.92 -29.40
C ASP A 221 12.82 17.34 -28.96
N GLY A 222 12.92 16.02 -28.99
CA GLY A 222 14.09 15.28 -28.55
C GLY A 222 14.22 15.11 -27.04
N VAL A 223 13.10 15.24 -26.30
CA VAL A 223 13.00 14.89 -24.87
C VAL A 223 13.40 13.42 -24.63
N MET A 224 13.95 13.12 -23.45
CA MET A 224 14.24 11.76 -23.01
C MET A 224 13.32 11.33 -21.86
N ILE A 225 12.77 10.12 -21.93
CA ILE A 225 11.75 9.63 -20.99
C ILE A 225 12.32 8.50 -20.12
N ILE A 226 12.08 8.55 -18.82
CA ILE A 226 12.54 7.54 -17.86
C ILE A 226 11.37 7.07 -17.01
N ASN A 227 11.17 5.75 -16.93
CA ASN A 227 10.20 5.14 -16.02
C ASN A 227 10.80 3.95 -15.29
N CYS A 228 11.09 4.15 -14.01
CA CYS A 228 11.46 3.11 -13.04
C CYS A 228 10.39 2.95 -11.95
N ALA A 229 9.18 3.47 -12.18
CA ALA A 229 8.13 3.51 -11.16
C ALA A 229 7.16 2.34 -11.32
N ARG A 230 6.24 2.42 -12.28
CA ARG A 230 5.25 1.37 -12.58
C ARG A 230 4.96 1.29 -14.07
N GLY A 231 4.73 0.06 -14.54
CA GLY A 231 4.28 -0.22 -15.90
C GLY A 231 2.90 0.38 -16.18
N GLY A 232 2.76 0.97 -17.37
CA GLY A 232 1.53 1.64 -17.81
C GLY A 232 1.33 3.07 -17.33
N ILE A 233 2.27 3.68 -16.61
CA ILE A 233 2.28 5.16 -16.45
C ILE A 233 2.61 5.82 -17.79
N VAL A 234 3.56 5.23 -18.51
CA VAL A 234 3.89 5.56 -19.89
C VAL A 234 3.12 4.62 -20.79
N LYS A 235 2.38 5.17 -21.76
CA LYS A 235 1.65 4.36 -22.74
C LYS A 235 2.61 3.92 -23.83
N GLU A 236 2.94 2.62 -23.85
CA GLU A 236 4.07 2.10 -24.62
C GLU A 236 3.93 2.30 -26.13
N GLU A 237 2.71 2.16 -26.66
CA GLU A 237 2.44 2.37 -28.08
C GLU A 237 2.61 3.84 -28.49
N ASP A 238 2.13 4.77 -27.67
CA ASP A 238 2.29 6.20 -27.92
C ASP A 238 3.77 6.61 -27.81
N LEU A 239 4.52 5.98 -26.89
CA LEU A 239 5.97 6.18 -26.76
C LEU A 239 6.72 5.67 -28.00
N TYR A 240 6.34 4.51 -28.54
CA TYR A 240 6.92 3.95 -29.75
C TYR A 240 6.77 4.92 -30.93
N GLU A 241 5.56 5.44 -31.17
CA GLU A 241 5.31 6.40 -32.24
C GLU A 241 6.01 7.76 -32.00
N ALA A 242 6.08 8.23 -30.75
CA ALA A 242 6.83 9.43 -30.39
C ALA A 242 8.35 9.26 -30.61
N MET A 243 8.90 8.07 -30.35
CA MET A 243 10.30 7.76 -30.63
C MET A 243 10.57 7.65 -32.13
N LYS A 244 9.68 7.01 -32.87
CA LYS A 244 9.77 6.84 -34.33
C LYS A 244 9.73 8.17 -35.08
N SER A 245 8.90 9.11 -34.63
CA SER A 245 8.83 10.47 -35.18
C SER A 245 10.00 11.38 -34.76
N GLY A 246 10.80 10.97 -33.76
CA GLY A 246 11.87 11.77 -33.18
C GLY A 246 11.42 12.80 -32.15
N LYS A 247 10.11 12.87 -31.84
CA LYS A 247 9.58 13.71 -30.76
C LYS A 247 10.23 13.35 -29.43
N VAL A 248 10.33 12.06 -29.14
CA VAL A 248 11.11 11.50 -28.03
C VAL A 248 12.44 10.99 -28.59
N ALA A 249 13.56 11.58 -28.18
CA ALA A 249 14.87 11.15 -28.68
C ALA A 249 15.31 9.79 -28.11
N GLY A 250 14.72 9.33 -27.01
CA GLY A 250 15.06 8.05 -26.42
C GLY A 250 14.33 7.83 -25.10
N ALA A 251 14.28 6.58 -24.67
CA ALA A 251 13.61 6.23 -23.42
C ALA A 251 14.39 5.18 -22.63
N ALA A 252 14.23 5.20 -21.31
CA ALA A 252 14.73 4.18 -20.42
C ALA A 252 13.62 3.62 -19.53
N LEU A 253 13.28 2.34 -19.70
CA LEU A 253 12.17 1.68 -19.00
C LEU A 253 12.68 0.49 -18.19
N ASP A 254 12.39 0.49 -16.89
CA ASP A 254 12.61 -0.68 -16.02
C ASP A 254 11.34 -1.51 -15.84
N VAL A 255 10.18 -0.96 -16.20
CA VAL A 255 8.85 -1.53 -15.94
C VAL A 255 7.98 -1.41 -17.17
N PHE A 256 7.07 -2.38 -17.35
CA PHE A 256 6.24 -2.53 -18.55
C PHE A 256 4.77 -2.75 -18.21
N GLU A 257 3.86 -2.36 -19.10
CA GLU A 257 2.42 -2.57 -18.99
C GLU A 257 2.07 -4.03 -18.71
N VAL A 258 2.77 -4.94 -19.39
CA VAL A 258 2.72 -6.38 -19.19
C VAL A 258 4.12 -6.88 -18.88
N GLU A 259 4.27 -7.61 -17.77
CA GLU A 259 5.54 -8.21 -17.36
C GLU A 259 5.37 -9.73 -17.22
N PRO A 260 6.12 -10.55 -17.99
CA PRO A 260 7.11 -10.18 -19.02
C PRO A 260 6.50 -9.58 -20.30
N PRO A 261 7.16 -8.60 -20.97
CA PRO A 261 6.58 -7.85 -22.10
C PRO A 261 6.49 -8.61 -23.43
N GLY A 262 6.99 -9.84 -23.50
CA GLY A 262 6.98 -10.65 -24.72
C GLY A 262 7.70 -9.96 -25.89
N LYS A 263 7.11 -10.03 -27.09
CA LYS A 263 7.61 -9.34 -28.28
C LYS A 263 6.84 -8.02 -28.45
N SER A 264 7.51 -6.90 -28.19
CA SER A 264 6.96 -5.55 -28.37
C SER A 264 7.78 -4.78 -29.40
N SER A 265 7.12 -4.00 -30.26
CA SER A 265 7.77 -3.12 -31.25
C SER A 265 8.70 -2.11 -30.60
N LEU A 266 8.37 -1.67 -29.39
CA LEU A 266 9.18 -0.74 -28.60
C LEU A 266 10.56 -1.34 -28.29
N LEU A 267 10.64 -2.63 -27.96
CA LEU A 267 11.91 -3.32 -27.65
C LEU A 267 12.88 -3.39 -28.84
N GLY A 268 12.41 -3.16 -30.06
CA GLY A 268 13.24 -3.09 -31.26
C GLY A 268 13.91 -1.75 -31.51
N MET A 269 13.64 -0.73 -30.68
CA MET A 269 14.21 0.62 -30.86
C MET A 269 15.64 0.72 -30.30
N ASP A 270 16.61 1.11 -31.13
CA ASP A 270 18.02 1.28 -30.73
C ASP A 270 18.23 2.26 -29.56
N ARG A 271 17.35 3.28 -29.46
CA ARG A 271 17.40 4.32 -28.42
C ARG A 271 16.46 4.05 -27.24
N LEU A 272 16.01 2.80 -27.10
CA LEU A 272 15.38 2.30 -25.88
C LEU A 272 16.44 1.57 -25.03
N VAL A 273 16.66 2.05 -23.81
CA VAL A 273 17.33 1.27 -22.78
C VAL A 273 16.26 0.59 -21.95
N CYS A 274 16.34 -0.72 -21.74
CA CYS A 274 15.40 -1.38 -20.85
C CYS A 274 16.06 -2.43 -19.96
N THR A 275 15.44 -2.64 -18.82
CA THR A 275 15.87 -3.63 -17.82
C THR A 275 14.65 -4.38 -17.29
N PRO A 276 14.79 -5.67 -16.93
CA PRO A 276 13.67 -6.50 -16.49
C PRO A 276 13.33 -6.24 -15.01
N HIS A 277 12.82 -5.05 -14.69
CA HIS A 277 12.36 -4.67 -13.35
C HIS A 277 13.43 -4.83 -12.26
N LEU A 278 14.59 -4.22 -12.49
CA LEU A 278 15.78 -4.33 -11.65
C LEU A 278 15.90 -3.26 -10.56
N GLY A 279 15.00 -2.28 -10.47
CA GLY A 279 15.13 -1.15 -9.52
C GLY A 279 15.27 -1.53 -8.04
N ALA A 280 14.80 -2.73 -7.66
CA ALA A 280 14.95 -3.29 -6.31
C ALA A 280 15.88 -4.52 -6.25
N SER A 281 16.53 -4.88 -7.35
CA SER A 281 17.31 -6.11 -7.50
C SER A 281 18.76 -5.93 -7.03
N THR A 282 18.94 -5.49 -5.79
CA THR A 282 20.26 -5.38 -5.12
C THR A 282 20.27 -6.16 -3.81
N LYS A 283 21.45 -6.57 -3.35
CA LYS A 283 21.60 -7.31 -2.09
C LYS A 283 21.07 -6.51 -0.90
N GLU A 284 21.31 -5.21 -0.88
CA GLU A 284 20.90 -4.28 0.17
C GLU A 284 19.37 -4.16 0.20
N ALA A 285 18.73 -3.94 -0.95
CA ALA A 285 17.27 -3.87 -1.01
C ALA A 285 16.64 -5.20 -0.59
N GLN A 286 17.16 -6.33 -1.09
CA GLN A 286 16.67 -7.66 -0.71
C GLN A 286 16.77 -7.92 0.80
N THR A 287 17.88 -7.52 1.41
CA THR A 287 18.06 -7.67 2.86
C THR A 287 17.08 -6.78 3.62
N ASN A 288 16.95 -5.51 3.23
CA ASN A 288 16.08 -4.55 3.90
C ASN A 288 14.61 -4.97 3.84
N VAL A 289 14.12 -5.40 2.67
CA VAL A 289 12.73 -5.86 2.54
C VAL A 289 12.51 -7.19 3.26
N ALA A 290 13.50 -8.09 3.28
CA ALA A 290 13.38 -9.37 3.98
C ALA A 290 13.27 -9.19 5.50
N VAL A 291 14.14 -8.35 6.09
CA VAL A 291 14.08 -8.01 7.51
C VAL A 291 12.78 -7.30 7.85
N ALA A 292 12.37 -6.33 7.02
CA ALA A 292 11.15 -5.58 7.26
C ALA A 292 9.90 -6.45 7.19
N VAL A 293 9.75 -7.34 6.21
CA VAL A 293 8.55 -8.20 6.12
C VAL A 293 8.53 -9.23 7.23
N ALA A 294 9.69 -9.79 7.59
CA ALA A 294 9.80 -10.77 8.66
C ALA A 294 9.38 -10.18 10.01
N SER A 295 9.94 -9.01 10.38
CA SER A 295 9.56 -8.30 11.61
C SER A 295 8.06 -8.05 11.68
N GLN A 296 7.46 -7.54 10.60
CA GLN A 296 6.04 -7.19 10.57
C GLN A 296 5.12 -8.42 10.75
N ILE A 297 5.44 -9.53 10.07
CA ILE A 297 4.67 -10.78 10.22
C ILE A 297 4.86 -11.37 11.61
N ILE A 298 6.08 -11.40 12.14
CA ILE A 298 6.37 -11.91 13.49
C ILE A 298 5.56 -11.12 14.53
N ASP A 299 5.63 -9.79 14.46
CA ASP A 299 4.90 -8.89 15.34
C ASP A 299 3.38 -9.09 15.26
N TYR A 300 2.86 -9.30 14.05
CA TYR A 300 1.45 -9.59 13.85
C TYR A 300 1.03 -10.94 14.43
N LEU A 301 1.74 -12.01 14.10
CA LEU A 301 1.38 -13.38 14.49
C LEU A 301 1.54 -13.61 16.00
N LYS A 302 2.53 -12.98 16.65
CA LYS A 302 2.75 -13.11 18.10
C LYS A 302 1.93 -12.13 18.93
N ASN A 303 1.90 -10.86 18.50
CA ASN A 303 1.42 -9.77 19.34
C ASN A 303 0.15 -9.09 18.79
N GLY A 304 -0.30 -9.46 17.58
CA GLY A 304 -1.40 -8.78 16.90
C GLY A 304 -1.04 -7.39 16.38
N THR A 305 0.24 -7.01 16.40
CA THR A 305 0.71 -5.69 15.99
C THR A 305 0.73 -5.60 14.48
N ILE A 306 0.02 -4.61 13.94
CA ILE A 306 -0.09 -4.38 12.49
C ILE A 306 0.78 -3.20 12.09
N ILE A 307 1.66 -3.40 11.13
CA ILE A 307 2.57 -2.39 10.58
C ILE A 307 2.45 -2.44 9.05
N ASN A 308 2.38 -1.26 8.40
CA ASN A 308 2.26 -1.12 6.95
C ASN A 308 1.20 -2.03 6.28
N ALA A 309 0.08 -2.29 6.98
CA ALA A 309 -1.06 -2.95 6.35
C ALA A 309 -1.71 -2.00 5.34
N VAL A 310 -2.13 -2.57 4.21
CA VAL A 310 -2.77 -1.80 3.13
C VAL A 310 -4.28 -1.93 3.12
N ASN A 311 -4.82 -2.95 3.79
CA ASN A 311 -6.25 -3.20 3.93
C ASN A 311 -6.79 -2.93 5.34
N ILE A 312 -5.95 -2.36 6.21
CA ILE A 312 -6.33 -1.87 7.53
C ILE A 312 -5.84 -0.41 7.61
N PRO A 313 -6.66 0.52 8.14
CA PRO A 313 -6.22 1.88 8.42
C PRO A 313 -4.96 1.83 9.28
N SER A 314 -3.87 2.42 8.80
CA SER A 314 -2.63 2.52 9.56
C SER A 314 -2.82 3.52 10.69
N VAL A 315 -2.84 3.04 11.92
CA VAL A 315 -2.87 3.90 13.11
C VAL A 315 -1.43 4.07 13.60
N THR A 316 -0.94 5.31 13.73
CA THR A 316 0.41 5.56 14.27
C THR A 316 0.52 5.06 15.71
N GLY A 317 1.72 4.75 16.21
CA GLY A 317 1.90 4.28 17.60
C GLY A 317 1.37 5.27 18.66
N GLU A 318 1.52 6.57 18.41
CA GLU A 318 0.96 7.62 19.27
C GLU A 318 -0.58 7.62 19.22
N LEU A 319 -1.16 7.49 18.02
CA LEU A 319 -2.60 7.44 17.83
C LEU A 319 -3.20 6.15 18.40
N MET A 320 -2.51 5.01 18.30
CA MET A 320 -2.91 3.73 18.92
C MET A 320 -2.93 3.82 20.44
N THR A 321 -2.00 4.56 21.04
CA THR A 321 -2.00 4.77 22.50
C THR A 321 -3.23 5.55 22.96
N LYS A 322 -3.72 6.48 22.13
CA LYS A 322 -4.95 7.25 22.37
C LYS A 322 -6.22 6.45 22.04
N LEU A 323 -6.22 5.71 20.93
CA LEU A 323 -7.38 4.93 20.45
C LEU A 323 -7.56 3.59 21.18
N GLY A 324 -6.49 2.98 21.69
CA GLY A 324 -6.53 1.64 22.30
C GLY A 324 -7.63 1.44 23.35
N PRO A 325 -7.79 2.36 24.32
CA PRO A 325 -8.88 2.28 25.28
C PRO A 325 -10.28 2.37 24.63
N PHE A 326 -10.46 3.20 23.60
CA PHE A 326 -11.72 3.29 22.86
C PHE A 326 -12.00 2.04 22.03
N LEU A 327 -10.98 1.44 21.41
CA LEU A 327 -11.11 0.17 20.68
C LEU A 327 -11.62 -0.94 21.61
N ALA A 328 -11.02 -1.08 22.79
CA ALA A 328 -11.43 -2.06 23.77
C ALA A 328 -12.87 -1.82 24.26
N LEU A 329 -13.23 -0.58 24.54
CA LEU A 329 -14.60 -0.20 24.91
C LEU A 329 -15.59 -0.52 23.80
N ALA A 330 -15.31 -0.09 22.57
CA ALA A 330 -16.16 -0.27 21.40
C ALA A 330 -16.40 -1.75 21.08
N GLU A 331 -15.35 -2.58 21.10
CA GLU A 331 -15.49 -4.03 20.92
C GLU A 331 -16.39 -4.66 21.98
N ARG A 332 -16.22 -4.26 23.25
CA ARG A 332 -17.06 -4.75 24.35
C ARG A 332 -18.52 -4.27 24.24
N ILE A 333 -18.75 -3.02 23.82
CA ILE A 333 -20.09 -2.53 23.50
C ILE A 333 -20.69 -3.37 22.37
N GLY A 334 -19.94 -3.65 21.30
CA GLY A 334 -20.37 -4.54 20.23
C GLY A 334 -20.80 -5.92 20.74
N CYS A 335 -19.97 -6.57 21.56
CA CYS A 335 -20.27 -7.88 22.16
C CYS A 335 -21.52 -7.84 23.06
N LEU A 336 -21.74 -6.75 23.80
CA LEU A 336 -22.93 -6.57 24.61
C LEU A 336 -24.17 -6.36 23.72
N MET A 337 -24.07 -5.49 22.71
CA MET A 337 -25.12 -5.25 21.73
C MET A 337 -25.54 -6.53 21.03
N ALA A 338 -24.61 -7.42 20.68
CA ALA A 338 -24.91 -8.71 20.05
C ALA A 338 -25.90 -9.58 20.86
N GLN A 339 -25.85 -9.47 22.19
CA GLN A 339 -26.68 -10.23 23.12
C GLN A 339 -28.00 -9.51 23.45
N LEU A 340 -28.02 -8.18 23.39
CA LEU A 340 -29.23 -7.36 23.64
C LEU A 340 -30.13 -7.24 22.41
N SER A 341 -29.53 -7.29 21.22
CA SER A 341 -30.22 -7.02 19.97
C SER A 341 -31.09 -8.17 19.51
N SER A 342 -32.25 -7.85 18.97
CA SER A 342 -33.05 -8.80 18.19
C SER A 342 -32.48 -8.90 16.76
N TRP A 343 -32.30 -10.13 16.28
CA TRP A 343 -31.78 -10.40 14.93
C TRP A 343 -32.92 -10.85 14.00
N PRO A 344 -32.91 -10.51 12.69
CA PRO A 344 -31.83 -9.85 11.95
C PRO A 344 -31.78 -8.33 12.10
N LEU A 345 -30.57 -7.77 12.10
CA LEU A 345 -30.34 -6.32 12.11
C LEU A 345 -30.49 -5.72 10.71
N LYS A 346 -31.07 -4.51 10.65
CA LYS A 346 -31.10 -3.67 9.44
C LYS A 346 -29.98 -2.65 9.46
N GLU A 347 -29.66 -2.10 10.63
CA GLU A 347 -28.75 -0.98 10.74
C GLU A 347 -28.06 -0.92 12.10
N VAL A 348 -26.83 -0.41 12.10
CA VAL A 348 -26.03 -0.08 13.29
C VAL A 348 -25.64 1.39 13.16
N VAL A 349 -26.00 2.20 14.14
CA VAL A 349 -25.64 3.61 14.24
C VAL A 349 -24.61 3.77 15.34
N ILE A 350 -23.49 4.43 15.04
CA ILE A 350 -22.40 4.69 15.97
C ILE A 350 -22.23 6.19 16.09
N ASP A 351 -22.71 6.75 17.21
CA ASP A 351 -22.61 8.16 17.54
C ASP A 351 -21.40 8.42 18.44
N TYR A 352 -20.49 9.26 17.96
CA TYR A 352 -19.34 9.79 18.69
C TYR A 352 -19.66 11.20 19.17
N THR A 353 -19.85 11.37 20.48
CA THR A 353 -20.20 12.66 21.08
C THR A 353 -19.10 13.14 22.03
N GLY A 354 -18.57 14.34 21.82
CA GLY A 354 -17.53 14.95 22.65
C GLY A 354 -16.19 15.15 21.94
N ASP A 355 -15.10 15.15 22.71
CA ASP A 355 -13.75 15.51 22.25
C ASP A 355 -13.02 14.34 21.56
N PHE A 356 -13.46 14.07 20.33
CA PHE A 356 -12.76 13.19 19.39
C PHE A 356 -11.97 13.97 18.31
N MET A 357 -11.72 15.27 18.51
CA MET A 357 -11.22 16.14 17.45
C MET A 357 -9.84 15.68 16.92
N GLY A 358 -9.73 15.58 15.60
CA GLY A 358 -8.50 15.18 14.93
C GLY A 358 -8.15 13.69 15.02
N LEU A 359 -9.04 12.85 15.56
CA LEU A 359 -8.88 11.40 15.58
C LEU A 359 -9.65 10.74 14.42
N ASP A 360 -9.00 9.81 13.72
CA ASP A 360 -9.71 8.87 12.84
C ASP A 360 -10.37 7.78 13.70
N LEU A 361 -11.70 7.78 13.75
CA LEU A 361 -12.51 6.84 14.54
C LEU A 361 -12.93 5.59 13.77
N SER A 362 -12.57 5.49 12.48
CA SER A 362 -12.86 4.30 11.67
C SER A 362 -12.41 2.98 12.33
N PRO A 363 -11.24 2.92 13.01
CA PRO A 363 -10.84 1.73 13.77
C PRO A 363 -11.80 1.38 14.92
N VAL A 364 -12.36 2.40 15.59
CA VAL A 364 -13.32 2.24 16.70
C VAL A 364 -14.65 1.71 16.18
N SER A 365 -15.14 2.24 15.06
CA SER A 365 -16.36 1.76 14.41
C SER A 365 -16.23 0.29 14.00
N ARG A 366 -15.08 -0.09 13.43
CA ARG A 366 -14.75 -1.49 13.12
C ARG A 366 -14.72 -2.37 14.36
N ALA A 367 -14.22 -1.87 15.50
CA ALA A 367 -14.21 -2.60 16.75
C ALA A 367 -15.63 -2.92 17.24
N VAL A 368 -16.56 -1.94 17.15
CA VAL A 368 -17.99 -2.17 17.45
C VAL A 368 -18.54 -3.29 16.59
N ILE A 369 -18.39 -3.20 15.27
CA ILE A 369 -18.96 -4.18 14.34
C ILE A 369 -18.30 -5.55 14.49
N LYS A 370 -16.99 -5.61 14.72
CA LYS A 370 -16.28 -6.86 15.04
C LYS A 370 -16.88 -7.51 16.28
N GLY A 371 -16.99 -6.77 17.39
CA GLY A 371 -17.59 -7.27 18.62
C GLY A 371 -19.04 -7.72 18.44
N LEU A 372 -19.83 -6.95 17.68
CA LEU A 372 -21.22 -7.25 17.37
C LEU A 372 -21.38 -8.57 16.59
N LEU A 373 -20.52 -8.80 15.61
CA LEU A 373 -20.60 -9.99 14.75
C LEU A 373 -19.91 -11.21 15.35
N THR A 374 -18.96 -11.04 16.27
CA THR A 374 -18.18 -12.16 16.85
C THR A 374 -19.06 -13.29 17.40
N PRO A 375 -20.15 -13.04 18.15
CA PRO A 375 -21.02 -14.13 18.62
C PRO A 375 -21.79 -14.86 17.50
N VAL A 376 -21.98 -14.20 16.35
CA VAL A 376 -22.77 -14.70 15.21
C VAL A 376 -21.91 -15.47 14.22
N VAL A 377 -20.68 -15.00 13.96
CA VAL A 377 -19.79 -15.53 12.91
C VAL A 377 -18.46 -16.05 13.46
N LYS A 378 -18.25 -15.99 14.78
CA LYS A 378 -17.07 -16.49 15.50
C LYS A 378 -15.76 -15.96 14.92
N ASP A 379 -14.82 -16.86 14.63
CA ASP A 379 -13.45 -16.55 14.22
C ASP A 379 -13.36 -15.96 12.80
N ASP A 380 -14.47 -15.97 12.05
CA ASP A 380 -14.52 -15.44 10.69
C ASP A 380 -14.52 -13.90 10.65
N VAL A 381 -14.70 -13.19 11.78
CA VAL A 381 -14.69 -11.73 11.83
C VAL A 381 -13.47 -11.14 12.54
N ASN A 382 -12.88 -10.12 11.92
CA ASN A 382 -11.81 -9.33 12.50
C ASN A 382 -11.85 -7.86 12.02
N PHE A 383 -10.84 -7.06 12.39
CA PHE A 383 -10.77 -5.64 12.07
C PHE A 383 -10.64 -5.32 10.56
N VAL A 384 -10.28 -6.31 9.74
CA VAL A 384 -10.21 -6.19 8.28
C VAL A 384 -11.60 -6.32 7.67
N ASN A 385 -12.34 -7.36 8.03
CA ASN A 385 -13.54 -7.78 7.31
C ASN A 385 -14.86 -7.44 8.02
N ALA A 386 -14.85 -6.92 9.24
CA ALA A 386 -16.06 -6.61 10.01
C ALA A 386 -17.11 -5.79 9.23
N ILE A 387 -16.70 -4.69 8.59
CA ILE A 387 -17.63 -3.84 7.81
C ILE A 387 -18.13 -4.55 6.55
N ILE A 388 -17.28 -5.36 5.91
CA ILE A 388 -17.64 -6.13 4.71
C ILE A 388 -18.70 -7.16 5.09
N LEU A 389 -18.46 -7.92 6.16
CA LEU A 389 -19.37 -8.94 6.68
C LEU A 389 -20.72 -8.36 7.13
N ALA A 390 -20.72 -7.14 7.70
CA ALA A 390 -21.96 -6.43 8.03
C ALA A 390 -22.75 -6.10 6.75
N LYS A 391 -22.08 -5.53 5.74
CA LYS A 391 -22.71 -5.17 4.46
C LYS A 391 -23.25 -6.39 3.70
N GLU A 392 -22.53 -7.50 3.67
CA GLU A 392 -22.99 -8.75 3.05
C GLU A 392 -24.23 -9.33 3.73
N ARG A 393 -24.40 -9.05 5.02
CA ARG A 393 -25.60 -9.40 5.80
C ARG A 393 -26.73 -8.37 5.68
N GLY A 394 -26.57 -7.36 4.82
CA GLY A 394 -27.56 -6.30 4.63
C GLY A 394 -27.62 -5.28 5.78
N ILE A 395 -26.64 -5.30 6.68
CA ILE A 395 -26.58 -4.39 7.82
C ILE A 395 -25.91 -3.09 7.36
N ARG A 396 -26.66 -1.99 7.37
CA ARG A 396 -26.11 -0.65 7.14
C ARG A 396 -25.36 -0.18 8.39
N VAL A 397 -24.16 0.37 8.22
CA VAL A 397 -23.39 0.97 9.31
C VAL A 397 -23.33 2.47 9.06
N THR A 398 -23.78 3.25 10.04
CA THR A 398 -23.85 4.72 9.98
C THR A 398 -23.01 5.30 11.11
N GLU A 399 -22.14 6.25 10.78
CA GLU A 399 -21.23 6.90 11.74
C GLU A 399 -21.54 8.40 11.81
N THR A 400 -21.66 8.92 13.02
CA THR A 400 -22.07 10.31 13.29
C THR A 400 -21.18 10.88 14.38
N THR A 401 -20.68 12.10 14.18
CA THR A 401 -19.77 12.76 15.11
C THR A 401 -20.31 14.13 15.52
N HIS A 402 -20.35 14.39 16.82
CA HIS A 402 -20.85 15.62 17.43
C HIS A 402 -19.82 16.19 18.41
N SER A 403 -19.53 17.49 18.31
CA SER A 403 -18.51 18.16 19.14
C SER A 403 -18.99 18.55 20.54
N GLU A 404 -20.29 18.58 20.80
CA GLU A 404 -20.87 18.97 22.09
C GLU A 404 -21.37 17.75 22.87
N SER A 405 -20.85 17.56 24.07
CA SER A 405 -21.36 16.60 25.05
C SER A 405 -21.69 17.34 26.34
N LYS A 406 -22.87 17.06 26.91
CA LYS A 406 -23.32 17.69 28.17
C LYS A 406 -22.79 16.99 29.42
N ASP A 407 -22.64 15.67 29.35
CA ASP A 407 -22.44 14.82 30.54
C ASP A 407 -21.06 14.13 30.58
N TYR A 408 -20.39 13.93 29.44
CA TYR A 408 -19.12 13.19 29.35
C TYR A 408 -18.14 13.86 28.39
N LEU A 409 -16.83 13.79 28.66
CA LEU A 409 -15.82 14.32 27.73
C LEU A 409 -15.86 13.62 26.38
N ASN A 410 -16.00 12.28 26.38
CA ASN A 410 -16.07 11.43 25.21
C ASN A 410 -17.12 10.36 25.43
N LEU A 411 -18.08 10.20 24.52
CA LEU A 411 -19.14 9.21 24.61
C LEU A 411 -19.30 8.49 23.27
N ILE A 412 -19.26 7.17 23.30
CA ILE A 412 -19.58 6.30 22.17
C ILE A 412 -20.97 5.72 22.44
N THR A 413 -21.94 6.05 21.59
CA THR A 413 -23.28 5.46 21.65
C THR A 413 -23.48 4.57 20.44
N VAL A 414 -23.80 3.30 20.68
CA VAL A 414 -24.09 2.33 19.63
C VAL A 414 -25.55 1.98 19.70
N SER A 415 -26.26 2.14 18.60
CA SER A 415 -27.65 1.73 18.45
C SER A 415 -27.79 0.69 17.36
N THR A 416 -28.46 -0.41 17.64
CA THR A 416 -28.80 -1.45 16.66
C THR A 416 -30.29 -1.40 16.37
N ILE A 417 -30.64 -1.42 15.09
CA ILE A 417 -32.01 -1.32 14.62
C ILE A 417 -32.40 -2.63 13.94
N SER A 418 -33.44 -3.28 14.45
CA SER A 418 -34.07 -4.46 13.89
C SER A 418 -35.53 -4.14 13.50
N PRO A 419 -36.26 -5.04 12.82
CA PRO A 419 -37.70 -4.87 12.61
C PRO A 419 -38.52 -4.77 13.91
N GLU A 420 -38.04 -5.38 15.00
CA GLU A 420 -38.81 -5.59 16.23
C GLU A 420 -38.47 -4.56 17.31
N ALA A 421 -37.19 -4.18 17.39
CA ALA A 421 -36.68 -3.31 18.44
C ALA A 421 -35.48 -2.48 17.98
N THR A 422 -35.28 -1.36 18.68
CA THR A 422 -34.04 -0.62 18.70
C THR A 422 -33.43 -0.76 20.08
N ASN A 423 -32.18 -1.19 20.14
CA ASN A 423 -31.40 -1.24 21.37
C ASN A 423 -30.28 -0.23 21.30
N THR A 424 -29.90 0.32 22.46
CA THR A 424 -28.84 1.32 22.55
C THR A 424 -27.93 1.04 23.73
N VAL A 425 -26.62 1.07 23.51
CA VAL A 425 -25.63 1.06 24.59
C VAL A 425 -24.72 2.26 24.43
N ALA A 426 -24.50 3.00 25.50
CA ALA A 426 -23.50 4.07 25.52
C ALA A 426 -22.38 3.76 26.51
N GLY A 427 -21.15 4.08 26.11
CA GLY A 427 -19.97 3.94 26.94
C GLY A 427 -19.02 5.10 26.81
N THR A 428 -18.20 5.27 27.84
CA THR A 428 -17.19 6.32 27.96
C THR A 428 -15.93 5.75 28.61
N LEU A 429 -14.86 6.55 28.62
CA LEU A 429 -13.66 6.26 29.39
C LEU A 429 -13.65 7.13 30.65
N PHE A 430 -13.62 6.49 31.81
CA PHE A 430 -13.33 7.19 33.06
C PHE A 430 -11.82 7.42 33.18
N GLY A 431 -11.44 8.61 33.63
CA GLY A 431 -10.06 9.07 33.54
C GLY A 431 -9.58 9.11 32.09
N LYS A 432 -8.47 8.42 31.79
CA LYS A 432 -7.91 8.34 30.43
C LYS A 432 -8.01 6.96 29.77
N LYS A 433 -8.33 5.90 30.53
CA LYS A 433 -8.15 4.52 30.07
C LYS A 433 -9.20 3.52 30.53
N GLU A 434 -10.06 3.87 31.49
CA GLU A 434 -10.95 2.88 32.10
C GLU A 434 -12.31 2.81 31.42
N PRO A 435 -12.66 1.71 30.72
CA PRO A 435 -13.93 1.61 30.03
C PRO A 435 -15.10 1.52 31.02
N ARG A 436 -16.17 2.27 30.74
CA ARG A 436 -17.46 2.20 31.44
C ARG A 436 -18.59 2.20 30.44
N VAL A 437 -19.54 1.29 30.61
CA VAL A 437 -20.88 1.39 30.03
C VAL A 437 -21.71 2.26 30.96
N VAL A 438 -22.28 3.32 30.42
CA VAL A 438 -23.03 4.35 31.17
C VAL A 438 -24.52 4.36 30.86
N LYS A 439 -24.93 3.67 29.80
CA LYS A 439 -26.33 3.56 29.40
C LYS A 439 -26.59 2.24 28.71
N ILE A 440 -27.71 1.62 29.03
CA ILE A 440 -28.29 0.48 28.31
C ILE A 440 -29.78 0.78 28.12
N ASP A 441 -30.21 0.87 26.87
CA ASP A 441 -31.52 1.33 26.43
C ASP A 441 -31.93 2.63 27.14
N ASN A 442 -32.98 2.57 27.97
CA ASN A 442 -33.49 3.73 28.71
C ASN A 442 -32.90 3.86 30.11
N PHE A 443 -32.01 2.95 30.51
CA PHE A 443 -31.45 2.90 31.86
C PHE A 443 -30.04 3.50 31.89
N ARG A 444 -29.83 4.44 32.82
CA ARG A 444 -28.49 4.90 33.20
C ARG A 444 -27.87 3.85 34.11
N VAL A 445 -26.65 3.44 33.79
CA VAL A 445 -25.89 2.45 34.56
C VAL A 445 -24.47 2.96 34.75
N GLU A 446 -23.69 2.33 35.62
CA GLU A 446 -22.25 2.49 35.62
C GLU A 446 -21.64 1.10 35.77
N MET A 447 -21.15 0.55 34.68
CA MET A 447 -20.70 -0.83 34.62
C MET A 447 -19.35 -0.93 33.93
N VAL A 448 -18.42 -1.69 34.51
CA VAL A 448 -17.20 -2.10 33.82
C VAL A 448 -17.56 -3.25 32.88
N PRO A 449 -17.42 -3.10 31.54
CA PRO A 449 -17.81 -4.16 30.61
C PRO A 449 -16.73 -5.25 30.55
N GLN A 450 -16.55 -6.03 31.62
CA GLN A 450 -15.51 -7.06 31.72
C GLN A 450 -16.01 -8.28 32.49
N GLY A 451 -15.56 -9.47 32.08
CA GLY A 451 -15.88 -10.73 32.73
C GLY A 451 -17.28 -11.23 32.38
N HIS A 452 -17.85 -12.04 33.27
CA HIS A 452 -19.21 -12.57 33.12
C HIS A 452 -20.21 -11.61 33.75
N LEU A 453 -21.12 -11.08 32.94
CA LEU A 453 -22.13 -10.11 33.34
C LEU A 453 -23.51 -10.73 33.15
N VAL A 454 -24.41 -10.51 34.11
CA VAL A 454 -25.82 -10.95 34.03
C VAL A 454 -26.70 -9.71 34.01
N LEU A 455 -27.51 -9.57 32.97
CA LEU A 455 -28.51 -8.52 32.84
C LEU A 455 -29.90 -9.12 33.02
N ILE A 456 -30.66 -8.63 33.98
CA ILE A 456 -32.04 -9.06 34.26
C ILE A 456 -32.93 -7.84 34.08
N ASN A 457 -33.89 -7.92 33.17
CA ASN A 457 -34.90 -6.89 32.91
C ASN A 457 -36.28 -7.46 33.28
N ASN A 458 -36.99 -6.82 34.20
CA ASN A 458 -38.27 -7.28 34.75
C ASN A 458 -39.43 -6.41 34.27
#